data_AF-R4YMY5-F1
#
_entry.id   AF-R4YMY5-F1
#
_cell.length_a   1.000
_cell.length_b   1.000
_cell.length_c   1.000
_cell.angle_alpha   90.00
_cell.angle_beta   90.00
_cell.angle_gamma   90.00
#
_symmetry.space_group_name_H-M   'P 1'
#
loop_
_entity.id
_entity.type
_entity.pdbx_description
1 polymer ?
#
loop_
_entity_poly.entity_id
_entity_poly.type
_entity_poly.pdbx_seq_one_letter_code
_entity_poly.pdbx_strand_id
1 'polypeptide(L)'
;MNITKNLSRKIKAVLLSSAPIYIDVNDGSTVKGWAASSANKTASVVVCISSKSDCVCLLADKYRPDVRRVGLHDTGFCGYEYDVSLWKDKAITVSVQAIPDVKMNTDFSPSFFVHIPKTAGTSFKRAAESFFGKGGIVKNYGVKSIETAHWVKDTVLQEKDYPALYQRLKVEGIGLYTGHIHALPTAHVFPIRNVVTFVRRPQAQVLSHYHHYARWYGYEKTIEDFVKNLGFRNLQSRHLKGLPLQLVGFIGLTEKYDESIRLYNSYSGFNLEVREDNINSHNSATEVSDELSALIADHNKEDNVLYGQAVSLLNERSRLAKSGQDWCFSFIDRLDENAVTGVAYMQSDNKPVSLVIKHGGVVIDRCVANGFRPGLVQFGVPNKGFVGFSFPLPARFDHRDISVEVELTGQILQRKF
;
A
#
# COMPACT_ATOMS: atom_id res chain seq x y z
N MET A 1 -8.91 -15.20 -29.18
CA MET A 1 -10.09 -15.01 -28.31
C MET A 1 -10.12 -13.54 -27.93
N ASN A 2 -11.07 -12.80 -28.50
CA ASN A 2 -11.10 -11.33 -28.54
C ASN A 2 -11.40 -10.71 -27.16
N ILE A 3 -10.43 -9.99 -26.59
CA ILE A 3 -10.69 -8.97 -25.56
C ILE A 3 -10.81 -7.63 -26.29
N THR A 4 -11.88 -7.48 -27.07
CA THR A 4 -12.31 -6.23 -27.67
C THR A 4 -13.81 -6.13 -27.48
N LYS A 5 -14.20 -5.35 -26.46
CA LYS A 5 -15.50 -4.66 -26.25
C LYS A 5 -15.78 -4.56 -24.76
N ASN A 6 -15.30 -3.50 -24.11
CA ASN A 6 -16.09 -2.80 -23.07
C ASN A 6 -15.52 -1.46 -22.57
N LEU A 7 -14.68 -0.75 -23.33
CA LEU A 7 -14.29 0.62 -22.96
C LEU A 7 -15.23 1.71 -23.51
N SER A 8 -16.33 1.34 -24.18
CA SER A 8 -17.09 2.27 -25.03
C SER A 8 -18.33 2.94 -24.41
N ARG A 9 -18.60 2.83 -23.10
CA ARG A 9 -19.87 3.38 -22.56
C ARG A 9 -19.83 4.46 -21.47
N LYS A 10 -18.67 4.88 -20.93
CA LYS A 10 -18.62 6.04 -20.00
C LYS A 10 -17.29 6.82 -20.01
N ILE A 11 -16.64 7.03 -21.16
CA ILE A 11 -15.55 8.00 -21.26
C ILE A 11 -16.11 9.27 -21.90
N LYS A 12 -16.29 10.34 -21.11
CA LYS A 12 -16.44 11.69 -21.68
C LYS A 12 -15.08 12.09 -22.24
N ALA A 13 -14.87 11.83 -23.53
CA ALA A 13 -13.61 12.15 -24.20
C ALA A 13 -13.56 13.65 -24.53
N VAL A 14 -12.53 14.34 -24.04
CA VAL A 14 -12.11 15.63 -24.60
C VAL A 14 -11.06 15.30 -25.66
N LEU A 15 -11.34 15.65 -26.93
CA LEU A 15 -10.38 15.56 -28.03
C LEU A 15 -9.21 16.51 -27.73
N LEU A 16 -8.01 15.97 -27.60
CA LEU A 16 -6.82 16.75 -27.32
C LEU A 16 -6.14 17.20 -28.61
N SER A 17 -5.92 18.51 -28.75
CA SER A 17 -4.89 19.05 -29.62
C SER A 17 -3.51 18.89 -28.95
N SER A 18 -2.54 18.32 -29.68
CA SER A 18 -1.10 18.24 -29.35
C SER A 18 -0.76 17.75 -27.93
N ALA A 19 -1.06 16.48 -27.63
CA ALA A 19 -0.48 15.78 -26.48
C ALA A 19 0.94 15.30 -26.82
N PRO A 20 1.97 15.59 -26.02
CA PRO A 20 3.29 15.02 -26.24
C PRO A 20 3.21 13.50 -26.14
N ILE A 21 3.71 12.86 -27.19
CA ILE A 21 3.85 11.41 -27.29
C ILE A 21 5.26 11.10 -27.78
N TYR A 22 5.89 10.13 -27.13
CA TYR A 22 7.24 9.71 -27.47
C TYR A 22 7.29 8.18 -27.48
N ILE A 23 7.85 7.63 -28.56
CA ILE A 23 8.02 6.19 -28.75
C ILE A 23 9.49 5.87 -28.44
N ASP A 24 9.73 5.13 -27.35
CA ASP A 24 11.08 4.69 -26.98
C ASP A 24 11.51 3.48 -27.82
N VAL A 25 10.58 2.55 -28.08
CA VAL A 25 10.84 1.32 -28.83
C VAL A 25 9.68 1.04 -29.77
N ASN A 26 10.02 0.69 -31.00
CA ASN A 26 9.14 0.12 -32.02
C ASN A 26 9.98 -0.83 -32.89
N ASP A 27 10.15 -2.07 -32.42
CA ASP A 27 11.07 -3.06 -33.02
C ASP A 27 10.34 -4.18 -33.79
N GLY A 28 9.05 -4.01 -34.05
CA GLY A 28 8.19 -5.01 -34.69
C GLY A 28 7.70 -6.14 -33.77
N SER A 29 8.23 -6.24 -32.56
CA SER A 29 7.71 -7.11 -31.49
C SER A 29 6.96 -6.32 -30.42
N THR A 30 7.50 -5.17 -30.02
CA THR A 30 6.97 -4.37 -28.92
C THR A 30 6.96 -2.90 -29.31
N VAL A 31 5.91 -2.20 -28.89
CA VAL A 31 5.80 -0.75 -28.99
C VAL A 31 5.65 -0.20 -27.58
N LYS A 32 6.58 0.65 -27.15
CA LYS A 32 6.50 1.32 -25.85
C LYS A 32 7.01 2.74 -25.89
N GLY A 33 6.52 3.54 -24.96
CA GLY A 33 6.75 4.97 -24.94
C GLY A 33 6.13 5.64 -23.73
N TRP A 34 5.93 6.94 -23.84
CA TRP A 34 5.12 7.71 -22.91
C TRP A 34 4.27 8.74 -23.64
N ALA A 35 3.14 9.08 -23.04
CA ALA A 35 2.22 10.09 -23.52
C ALA A 35 1.65 10.88 -22.35
N ALA A 36 1.53 12.19 -22.50
CA ALA A 36 1.02 13.07 -21.46
C ALA A 36 0.04 14.08 -22.04
N SER A 37 -0.88 14.58 -21.21
CA SER A 37 -1.70 15.73 -21.58
C SER A 37 -0.93 17.03 -21.39
N SER A 38 -0.88 17.85 -22.45
CA SER A 38 -0.33 19.21 -22.38
C SER A 38 -1.13 20.13 -21.44
N ALA A 39 -2.43 19.89 -21.34
CA ALA A 39 -3.31 20.66 -20.45
C ALA A 39 -3.24 20.18 -19.00
N ASN A 40 -2.75 18.95 -18.78
CA ASN A 40 -2.77 18.33 -17.47
C ASN A 40 -1.68 17.27 -17.29
N LYS A 41 -0.53 17.71 -16.78
CA LYS A 41 0.66 16.87 -16.56
C LYS A 41 0.53 15.82 -15.45
N THR A 42 -0.62 15.74 -14.78
CA THR A 42 -0.91 14.67 -13.82
C THR A 42 -1.79 13.56 -14.41
N ALA A 43 -2.30 13.75 -15.64
CA ALA A 43 -3.32 12.87 -16.23
C ALA A 43 -2.69 11.74 -17.04
N SER A 44 -3.02 10.50 -16.71
CA SER A 44 -2.87 9.39 -17.65
C SER A 44 -3.80 9.62 -18.84
N VAL A 45 -3.32 9.30 -20.04
CA VAL A 45 -4.06 9.51 -21.30
C VAL A 45 -4.33 8.18 -21.98
N VAL A 46 -5.43 8.07 -22.72
CA VAL A 46 -5.70 6.90 -23.56
C VAL A 46 -4.83 6.99 -24.80
N VAL A 47 -3.94 6.03 -24.97
CA VAL A 47 -3.07 5.86 -26.12
C VAL A 47 -3.67 4.79 -27.04
N CYS A 48 -3.79 5.13 -28.31
CA CYS A 48 -4.14 4.21 -29.37
C CYS A 48 -2.88 3.85 -30.16
N ILE A 49 -2.56 2.56 -30.19
CA ILE A 49 -1.55 1.97 -31.05
C ILE A 49 -2.31 1.33 -32.21
N SER A 50 -1.94 1.62 -33.45
CA SER A 50 -2.65 1.13 -34.63
C SER A 50 -1.73 0.88 -35.82
N SER A 51 -2.07 -0.13 -36.62
CA SER A 51 -1.53 -0.42 -37.95
C SER A 51 -2.67 -0.38 -38.97
N LYS A 52 -2.44 -0.75 -40.24
CA LYS A 52 -3.52 -0.87 -41.22
C LYS A 52 -4.53 -1.97 -40.87
N SER A 53 -4.12 -3.00 -40.14
CA SER A 53 -4.94 -4.19 -39.86
C SER A 53 -5.40 -4.30 -38.41
N ASP A 54 -4.68 -3.70 -37.47
CA ASP A 54 -4.84 -3.94 -36.04
C ASP A 54 -4.86 -2.62 -35.27
N CYS A 55 -5.58 -2.59 -34.14
CA CYS A 55 -5.70 -1.41 -33.31
C CYS A 55 -5.96 -1.80 -31.86
N VAL A 56 -5.27 -1.16 -30.92
CA VAL A 56 -5.51 -1.29 -29.48
C VAL A 56 -5.48 0.08 -28.82
N CYS A 57 -6.43 0.31 -27.93
CA CYS A 57 -6.43 1.47 -27.04
C CYS A 57 -6.13 1.00 -25.62
N LEU A 58 -5.16 1.63 -24.97
CA LEU A 58 -4.81 1.38 -23.58
C LEU A 58 -4.53 2.68 -22.84
N LEU A 59 -4.63 2.63 -21.51
CA LEU A 59 -4.28 3.77 -20.68
C LEU A 59 -2.75 3.85 -20.59
N ALA A 60 -2.18 5.05 -20.78
CA ALA A 60 -0.78 5.32 -20.50
C ALA A 60 -0.61 5.58 -19.00
N ASP A 61 -0.62 4.50 -18.22
CA ASP A 61 -0.55 4.50 -16.76
C ASP A 61 0.69 3.76 -16.23
N LYS A 62 1.62 3.34 -17.10
CA LYS A 62 2.88 2.74 -16.63
C LYS A 62 3.77 3.82 -16.03
N TYR A 63 4.46 3.47 -14.94
CA TYR A 63 5.34 4.41 -14.26
C TYR A 63 6.62 4.69 -15.05
N ARG A 64 6.94 5.97 -15.22
CA ARG A 64 8.11 6.51 -15.93
C ARG A 64 8.87 7.48 -15.04
N PRO A 65 9.78 6.98 -14.19
CA PRO A 65 10.55 7.81 -13.28
C PRO A 65 11.46 8.79 -14.02
N ASP A 66 11.95 8.42 -15.20
CA ASP A 66 12.74 9.26 -16.09
C ASP A 66 11.95 10.48 -16.58
N VAL A 67 10.74 10.28 -17.10
CA VAL A 67 9.86 11.35 -17.60
C VAL A 67 9.46 12.31 -16.48
N ARG A 68 9.22 11.77 -15.28
CA ARG A 68 8.92 12.57 -14.10
C ARG A 68 10.12 13.39 -13.62
N ARG A 69 11.30 12.77 -13.55
CA ARG A 69 12.52 13.43 -13.06
C ARG A 69 12.85 14.70 -13.85
N VAL A 70 12.51 14.72 -15.15
CA VAL A 70 12.71 15.89 -16.02
C VAL A 70 11.50 16.82 -16.10
N GLY A 71 10.43 16.58 -15.33
CA GLY A 71 9.26 17.46 -15.24
C GLY A 71 8.31 17.43 -16.44
N LEU A 72 8.35 16.35 -17.24
CA LEU A 72 7.47 16.18 -18.40
C LEU A 72 6.10 15.61 -18.00
N HIS A 73 6.01 14.84 -16.90
CA HIS A 73 4.77 14.38 -16.29
C HIS A 73 4.90 14.34 -14.76
N ASP A 74 3.99 14.99 -14.04
CA ASP A 74 4.12 15.29 -12.60
C ASP A 74 4.05 14.03 -11.74
N THR A 75 3.25 13.05 -12.17
CA THR A 75 3.09 11.77 -11.45
C THR A 75 3.96 10.65 -12.01
N GLY A 76 4.55 10.82 -13.20
CA GLY A 76 5.26 9.76 -13.91
C GLY A 76 4.40 8.61 -14.45
N PHE A 77 3.09 8.53 -14.14
CA PHE A 77 2.19 7.51 -14.68
C PHE A 77 1.67 7.90 -16.06
N CYS A 78 2.57 7.82 -17.04
CA CYS A 78 2.36 8.27 -18.43
C CYS A 78 2.95 7.30 -19.46
N GLY A 79 3.47 6.14 -19.03
CA GLY A 79 4.06 5.15 -19.92
C GLY A 79 3.02 4.23 -20.54
N TYR A 80 3.31 3.73 -21.74
CA TYR A 80 2.52 2.70 -22.40
C TYR A 80 3.44 1.64 -23.01
N GLU A 81 2.95 0.42 -23.15
CA GLU A 81 3.67 -0.68 -23.80
C GLU A 81 2.69 -1.75 -24.25
N TYR A 82 2.87 -2.28 -25.45
CA TYR A 82 2.05 -3.34 -26.02
C TYR A 82 2.86 -4.25 -26.94
N ASP A 83 2.57 -5.55 -26.88
CA ASP A 83 3.13 -6.57 -27.76
C ASP A 83 2.38 -6.57 -29.10
N VAL A 84 3.10 -6.19 -30.16
CA VAL A 84 2.60 -6.17 -31.54
C VAL A 84 3.18 -7.33 -32.37
N SER A 85 3.85 -8.30 -31.76
CA SER A 85 4.53 -9.42 -32.44
C SER A 85 3.57 -10.20 -33.37
N LEU A 86 2.32 -10.35 -32.97
CA LEU A 86 1.28 -11.03 -33.74
C LEU A 86 0.61 -10.17 -34.82
N TRP A 87 0.89 -8.87 -34.88
CA TRP A 87 0.29 -7.98 -35.88
C TRP A 87 0.91 -8.24 -37.25
N LYS A 88 0.06 -8.37 -38.27
CA LYS A 88 0.49 -8.62 -39.64
C LYS A 88 1.23 -7.42 -40.22
N ASP A 89 0.71 -6.22 -39.96
CA ASP A 89 1.31 -4.96 -40.36
C ASP A 89 2.13 -4.36 -39.21
N LYS A 90 3.41 -4.09 -39.50
CA LYS A 90 4.39 -3.50 -38.58
C LYS A 90 4.55 -1.99 -38.77
N ALA A 91 3.82 -1.38 -39.70
CA ALA A 91 3.73 0.07 -39.83
C ALA A 91 2.86 0.64 -38.70
N ILE A 92 3.44 0.74 -37.51
CA ILE A 92 2.76 1.19 -36.30
C ILE A 92 2.68 2.72 -36.26
N THR A 93 1.50 3.21 -35.89
CA THR A 93 1.25 4.59 -35.49
C THR A 93 0.76 4.60 -34.04
N VAL A 94 1.14 5.64 -33.30
CA VAL A 94 0.69 5.83 -31.91
C VAL A 94 0.09 7.22 -31.78
N SER A 95 -1.09 7.33 -31.17
CA SER A 95 -1.82 8.58 -30.99
C SER A 95 -2.48 8.66 -29.60
N VAL A 96 -2.69 9.87 -29.11
CA VAL A 96 -3.47 10.11 -27.89
C VAL A 96 -4.92 10.37 -28.27
N GLN A 97 -5.87 9.63 -27.71
CA GLN A 97 -7.28 9.68 -28.07
C GLN A 97 -8.13 10.49 -27.08
N ALA A 98 -7.86 10.37 -25.78
CA ALA A 98 -8.65 11.01 -24.75
C ALA A 98 -7.88 11.15 -23.44
N ILE A 99 -8.34 12.06 -22.58
CA ILE A 99 -8.07 12.03 -21.14
C ILE A 99 -9.29 11.37 -20.50
N PRO A 100 -9.17 10.22 -19.84
CA PRO A 100 -10.27 9.68 -19.07
C PRO A 100 -10.52 10.55 -17.84
N ASP A 101 -11.79 10.69 -17.47
CA ASP A 101 -12.28 11.45 -16.31
C ASP A 101 -11.95 10.67 -15.02
N VAL A 102 -10.67 10.40 -14.79
CA VAL A 102 -10.15 9.73 -13.61
C VAL A 102 -9.74 10.83 -12.65
N LYS A 103 -10.36 10.84 -11.46
CA LYS A 103 -9.98 11.73 -10.36
C LYS A 103 -8.46 11.64 -10.17
N MET A 104 -7.82 12.77 -10.43
CA MET A 104 -6.37 12.89 -10.40
C MET A 104 -5.85 12.73 -8.99
N ASN A 105 -4.81 11.93 -8.83
CA ASN A 105 -4.00 11.95 -7.62
C ASN A 105 -2.90 13.00 -7.82
N THR A 106 -3.19 14.25 -7.47
CA THR A 106 -2.37 15.44 -7.79
C THR A 106 -1.12 15.62 -6.92
N ASP A 107 -0.70 14.61 -6.17
CA ASP A 107 0.62 14.62 -5.54
C ASP A 107 1.15 13.19 -5.52
N PHE A 108 2.09 12.88 -6.43
CA PHE A 108 2.85 11.65 -6.27
C PHE A 108 3.53 11.68 -4.90
N SER A 109 3.31 10.62 -4.13
CA SER A 109 3.97 10.40 -2.85
C SER A 109 4.55 8.99 -2.83
N PRO A 110 5.86 8.82 -2.60
CA PRO A 110 6.49 7.52 -2.45
C PRO A 110 5.77 6.66 -1.41
N SER A 111 5.75 5.35 -1.62
CA SER A 111 5.32 4.38 -0.60
C SER A 111 6.52 3.93 0.24
N PHE A 112 6.28 3.66 1.53
CA PHE A 112 7.24 3.00 2.40
C PHE A 112 6.77 1.58 2.70
N PHE A 113 7.47 0.59 2.15
CA PHE A 113 7.22 -0.82 2.47
C PHE A 113 8.13 -1.28 3.62
N VAL A 114 7.54 -1.44 4.80
CA VAL A 114 8.18 -2.08 5.95
C VAL A 114 8.30 -3.57 5.66
N HIS A 115 9.47 -3.99 5.17
CA HIS A 115 9.66 -5.38 4.76
C HIS A 115 10.01 -6.22 5.98
N ILE A 116 9.01 -6.91 6.53
CA ILE A 116 9.22 -7.82 7.66
C ILE A 116 9.74 -9.18 7.14
N PRO A 117 10.81 -9.76 7.72
CA PRO A 117 11.33 -11.04 7.27
C PRO A 117 10.26 -12.15 7.24
N LYS A 118 10.21 -12.88 6.12
CA LYS A 118 9.37 -14.07 5.90
C LYS A 118 7.85 -13.82 5.84
N THR A 119 7.45 -12.64 5.38
CA THR A 119 6.04 -12.21 5.25
C THR A 119 5.66 -11.88 3.79
N ALA A 120 6.01 -12.74 2.81
CA ALA A 120 5.81 -12.48 1.37
C ALA A 120 6.50 -11.21 0.80
N GLY A 121 7.34 -10.52 1.58
CA GLY A 121 7.94 -9.26 1.15
C GLY A 121 8.90 -9.37 -0.04
N THR A 122 9.49 -10.53 -0.31
CA THR A 122 10.24 -10.76 -1.56
C THR A 122 9.34 -10.71 -2.78
N SER A 123 8.18 -11.36 -2.73
CA SER A 123 7.19 -11.39 -3.83
C SER A 123 6.64 -9.99 -4.08
N PHE A 124 6.26 -9.27 -3.01
CA PHE A 124 5.81 -7.89 -3.11
C PHE A 124 6.90 -6.95 -3.66
N LYS A 125 8.14 -7.04 -3.16
CA LYS A 125 9.29 -6.29 -3.67
C LYS A 125 9.48 -6.53 -5.16
N ARG A 126 9.44 -7.79 -5.61
CA ARG A 126 9.60 -8.14 -7.03
C ARG A 126 8.45 -7.63 -7.89
N ALA A 127 7.21 -7.72 -7.41
CA ALA A 127 6.06 -7.16 -8.13
C ALA A 127 6.19 -5.63 -8.27
N ALA A 128 6.63 -4.96 -7.21
CA ALA A 128 6.93 -3.54 -7.23
C ALA A 128 8.12 -3.22 -8.18
N GLU A 129 9.20 -4.00 -8.17
CA GLU A 129 10.34 -3.82 -9.08
C GLU A 129 9.96 -4.00 -10.54
N SER A 130 9.08 -4.96 -10.85
CA SER A 130 8.50 -5.13 -12.19
C SER A 130 7.69 -3.89 -12.61
N PHE A 131 6.90 -3.33 -11.69
CA PHE A 131 6.00 -2.22 -11.99
C PHE A 131 6.70 -0.85 -12.05
N PHE A 132 7.49 -0.51 -11.03
CA PHE A 132 8.20 0.77 -10.95
C PHE A 132 9.53 0.79 -11.71
N GLY A 133 10.00 -0.37 -12.14
CA GLY A 133 11.36 -0.57 -12.64
C GLY A 133 12.39 -0.54 -11.51
N LYS A 134 13.59 -1.07 -11.79
CA LYS A 134 14.70 -1.11 -10.81
C LYS A 134 15.07 0.29 -10.28
N GLY A 135 15.00 1.32 -11.13
CA GLY A 135 15.28 2.71 -10.76
C GLY A 135 14.15 3.41 -10.00
N GLY A 136 12.95 2.82 -9.94
CA GLY A 136 11.81 3.35 -9.20
C GLY A 136 11.72 2.82 -7.76
N ILE A 137 12.74 2.07 -7.30
CA ILE A 137 12.78 1.49 -5.95
C ILE A 137 14.12 1.79 -5.28
N VAL A 138 14.05 2.21 -4.02
CA VAL A 138 15.21 2.43 -3.15
C VAL A 138 15.15 1.47 -1.97
N LYS A 139 16.30 0.83 -1.69
CA LYS A 139 16.41 -0.23 -0.69
C LYS A 139 17.31 0.19 0.48
N ASN A 140 16.94 -0.24 1.67
CA ASN A 140 17.71 -0.10 2.91
C ASN A 140 17.75 -1.43 3.69
N TYR A 141 18.83 -2.18 3.54
CA TYR A 141 19.09 -3.43 4.27
C TYR A 141 20.28 -3.30 5.23
N GLY A 142 20.60 -2.06 5.64
CA GLY A 142 21.71 -1.76 6.54
C GLY A 142 23.04 -1.51 5.83
N VAL A 143 24.02 -1.04 6.61
CA VAL A 143 25.31 -0.50 6.10
C VAL A 143 26.11 -1.54 5.32
N LYS A 144 26.11 -2.78 5.80
CA LYS A 144 26.87 -3.90 5.23
C LYS A 144 26.23 -4.52 3.99
N SER A 145 24.95 -4.25 3.73
CA SER A 145 24.26 -4.82 2.58
C SER A 145 24.66 -4.11 1.28
N ILE A 146 24.94 -4.91 0.25
CA ILE A 146 25.13 -4.43 -1.12
C ILE A 146 23.81 -4.00 -1.77
N GLU A 147 22.66 -4.47 -1.26
CA GLU A 147 21.35 -4.05 -1.75
C GLU A 147 20.98 -2.65 -1.26
N THR A 148 21.60 -2.14 -0.18
CA THR A 148 21.35 -0.79 0.31
C THR A 148 21.86 0.23 -0.68
N ALA A 149 20.98 1.13 -1.14
CA ALA A 149 21.35 2.20 -2.04
C ALA A 149 22.49 3.05 -1.44
N HIS A 150 23.49 3.39 -2.25
CA HIS A 150 24.73 3.99 -1.76
C HIS A 150 24.47 5.25 -0.92
N TRP A 151 23.69 6.19 -1.46
CA TRP A 151 23.35 7.44 -0.77
C TRP A 151 22.50 7.26 0.50
N VAL A 152 21.76 6.15 0.63
CA VAL A 152 20.98 5.85 1.84
C VAL A 152 21.92 5.55 3.01
N LYS A 153 23.11 5.03 2.75
CA LYS A 153 24.12 4.76 3.81
C LYS A 153 24.52 6.06 4.50
N ASP A 154 24.76 7.10 3.71
CA ASP A 154 25.20 8.39 4.22
C ASP A 154 24.00 9.14 4.84
N THR A 155 22.96 9.43 4.04
CA THR A 155 21.83 10.27 4.46
C THR A 155 21.00 9.67 5.59
N VAL A 156 20.73 8.36 5.57
CA VAL A 156 19.79 7.73 6.53
C VAL A 156 20.51 6.95 7.61
N LEU A 157 21.50 6.13 7.25
CA LEU A 157 22.14 5.24 8.22
C LEU A 157 23.17 5.97 9.07
N GLN A 158 23.92 6.91 8.51
CA GLN A 158 24.90 7.74 9.21
C GLN A 158 24.29 9.03 9.74
N GLU A 159 23.71 9.87 8.87
CA GLU A 159 23.27 11.24 9.24
C GLU A 159 21.88 11.29 9.89
N LYS A 160 21.05 10.25 9.73
CA LYS A 160 19.66 10.20 10.23
C LYS A 160 18.76 11.30 9.65
N ASP A 161 19.06 11.80 8.45
CA ASP A 161 18.27 12.82 7.76
C ASP A 161 17.09 12.19 6.98
N TYR A 162 16.06 11.81 7.73
CA TYR A 162 14.82 11.28 7.16
C TYR A 162 14.06 12.31 6.29
N PRO A 163 14.01 13.62 6.64
CA PRO A 163 13.44 14.62 5.75
C PRO A 163 14.12 14.65 4.37
N ALA A 164 15.46 14.66 4.32
CA ALA A 164 16.20 14.61 3.06
C ALA A 164 15.93 13.32 2.27
N LEU A 165 15.81 12.17 2.96
CA LEU A 165 15.35 10.92 2.35
C LEU A 165 14.04 11.12 1.60
N TYR A 166 12.98 11.58 2.29
CA TYR A 166 11.66 11.69 1.65
C TYR A 166 11.65 12.71 0.50
N GLN A 167 12.32 13.86 0.68
CA GLN A 167 12.42 14.87 -0.38
C GLN A 167 13.13 14.32 -1.62
N ARG A 168 14.24 13.61 -1.43
CA ARG A 168 14.96 12.98 -2.54
C ARG A 168 14.10 11.94 -3.25
N LEU A 169 13.40 11.08 -2.52
CA LEU A 169 12.46 10.12 -3.10
C LEU A 169 11.37 10.80 -3.94
N LYS A 170 10.82 11.94 -3.48
CA LYS A 170 9.85 12.71 -4.26
C LYS A 170 10.47 13.27 -5.54
N VAL A 171 11.63 13.93 -5.45
CA VAL A 171 12.29 14.61 -6.58
C VAL A 171 12.77 13.63 -7.65
N GLU A 172 13.41 12.53 -7.25
CA GLU A 172 13.90 11.49 -8.18
C GLU A 172 12.79 10.63 -8.77
N GLY A 173 11.59 10.75 -8.20
CA GLY A 173 10.44 9.95 -8.52
C GLY A 173 10.64 8.47 -8.19
N ILE A 174 10.85 8.19 -6.93
CA ILE A 174 10.92 6.82 -6.42
C ILE A 174 9.53 6.38 -5.97
N GLY A 175 9.03 5.28 -6.53
CA GLY A 175 7.73 4.69 -6.21
C GLY A 175 7.72 3.99 -4.85
N LEU A 176 8.81 3.30 -4.51
CA LEU A 176 8.89 2.51 -3.29
C LEU A 176 10.24 2.66 -2.58
N TYR A 177 10.18 2.95 -1.28
CA TYR A 177 11.31 2.78 -0.36
C TYR A 177 11.06 1.55 0.51
N THR A 178 12.06 0.67 0.70
CA THR A 178 11.86 -0.59 1.44
C THR A 178 13.11 -1.13 2.14
N GLY A 179 12.92 -1.94 3.17
CA GLY A 179 14.02 -2.55 3.92
C GLY A 179 13.57 -3.42 5.08
N HIS A 180 14.48 -4.27 5.57
CA HIS A 180 14.35 -4.96 6.87
C HIS A 180 14.69 -3.97 8.00
N ILE A 181 13.83 -2.98 8.19
CA ILE A 181 14.01 -1.90 9.16
C ILE A 181 12.77 -1.76 10.04
N HIS A 182 12.96 -1.26 11.26
CA HIS A 182 11.86 -0.76 12.06
C HIS A 182 11.14 0.36 11.31
N ALA A 183 9.82 0.40 11.41
CA ALA A 183 9.00 1.41 10.77
C ALA A 183 9.37 2.81 11.25
N LEU A 184 9.56 2.97 12.56
CA LEU A 184 10.01 4.21 13.16
C LEU A 184 11.54 4.28 13.24
N PRO A 185 12.12 5.47 12.99
CA PRO A 185 11.45 6.76 12.75
C PRO A 185 11.09 7.03 11.28
N THR A 186 11.45 6.13 10.34
CA THR A 186 11.29 6.38 8.90
C THR A 186 9.86 6.72 8.50
N ALA A 187 8.84 6.09 9.11
CA ALA A 187 7.45 6.37 8.80
C ALA A 187 7.01 7.80 9.16
N HIS A 188 7.77 8.57 9.96
CA HIS A 188 7.42 9.95 10.29
C HIS A 188 7.48 10.90 9.08
N VAL A 189 8.25 10.56 8.05
CA VAL A 189 8.40 11.40 6.85
C VAL A 189 7.50 10.95 5.70
N PHE A 190 6.78 9.84 5.86
CA PHE A 190 5.80 9.38 4.88
C PHE A 190 4.40 9.66 5.44
N PRO A 191 3.44 10.06 4.59
CA PRO A 191 2.03 9.93 4.96
C PRO A 191 1.76 8.49 5.38
N ILE A 192 1.14 8.26 6.53
CA ILE A 192 0.93 6.91 7.06
C ILE A 192 0.05 6.05 6.15
N ARG A 193 -0.81 6.69 5.35
CA ARG A 193 -1.58 6.08 4.26
C ARG A 193 -0.69 5.52 3.13
N ASN A 194 0.57 5.93 3.05
CA ASN A 194 1.57 5.42 2.10
C ASN A 194 2.52 4.39 2.75
N VAL A 195 2.33 4.07 4.02
CA VAL A 195 3.03 2.97 4.68
C VAL A 195 2.32 1.68 4.36
N VAL A 196 3.11 0.70 3.92
CA VAL A 196 2.65 -0.61 3.47
C VAL A 196 3.46 -1.67 4.19
N THR A 197 2.83 -2.78 4.54
CA THR A 197 3.53 -3.95 5.07
C THR A 197 2.75 -5.21 4.73
N PHE A 198 3.42 -6.35 4.88
CA PHE A 198 2.77 -7.65 4.92
C PHE A 198 3.09 -8.31 6.26
N VAL A 199 2.13 -9.05 6.77
CA VAL A 199 2.29 -9.89 7.96
C VAL A 199 1.95 -11.33 7.59
N ARG A 200 2.25 -12.24 8.51
CA ARG A 200 2.02 -13.68 8.36
C ARG A 200 1.59 -14.24 9.70
N ARG A 201 0.84 -15.35 9.70
CA ARG A 201 0.51 -16.07 10.92
C ARG A 201 1.81 -16.34 11.70
N PRO A 202 1.91 -15.94 12.99
CA PRO A 202 3.19 -15.92 13.70
C PRO A 202 3.91 -17.28 13.71
N GLN A 203 3.17 -18.37 13.91
CA GLN A 203 3.71 -19.72 13.80
C GLN A 203 4.38 -19.99 12.45
N ALA A 204 3.67 -19.74 11.34
CA ALA A 204 4.20 -19.96 10.00
C ALA A 204 5.40 -19.03 9.68
N GLN A 205 5.39 -17.80 10.21
CA GLN A 205 6.51 -16.86 10.10
C GLN A 205 7.76 -17.39 10.80
N VAL A 206 7.62 -17.83 12.06
CA VAL A 206 8.72 -18.34 12.89
C VAL A 206 9.34 -19.58 12.29
N LEU A 207 8.53 -20.58 11.89
CA LEU A 207 9.01 -21.80 11.23
C LEU A 207 9.76 -21.47 9.94
N SER A 208 9.20 -20.58 9.12
CA SER A 208 9.84 -20.14 7.88
C SER A 208 11.16 -19.40 8.12
N HIS A 209 11.26 -18.67 9.23
CA HIS A 209 12.46 -17.94 9.61
C HIS A 209 13.56 -18.87 10.12
N TYR A 210 13.20 -19.80 11.00
CA TYR A 210 14.09 -20.86 11.48
C TYR A 210 14.71 -21.65 10.32
N HIS A 211 13.88 -22.20 9.43
CA HIS A 211 14.40 -22.98 8.29
C HIS A 211 15.26 -22.15 7.33
N HIS A 212 14.97 -20.85 7.19
CA HIS A 212 15.82 -19.97 6.41
C HIS A 212 17.20 -19.77 7.07
N TYR A 213 17.23 -19.59 8.40
CA TYR A 213 18.48 -19.46 9.16
C TYR A 213 19.30 -20.74 9.18
N ALA A 214 18.66 -21.88 9.41
CA ALA A 214 19.32 -23.19 9.35
C ALA A 214 19.95 -23.43 7.98
N ARG A 215 19.24 -23.11 6.89
CA ARG A 215 19.71 -23.37 5.53
C ARG A 215 20.79 -22.41 5.04
N TRP A 216 20.67 -21.12 5.34
CA TRP A 216 21.47 -20.08 4.68
C TRP A 216 22.46 -19.36 5.61
N TYR A 217 22.25 -19.43 6.92
CA TYR A 217 23.10 -18.75 7.90
C TYR A 217 23.82 -19.72 8.85
N GLY A 218 23.76 -21.04 8.56
CA GLY A 218 24.44 -22.06 9.37
C GLY A 218 23.95 -22.09 10.83
N TYR A 219 22.66 -21.86 11.06
CA TYR A 219 22.09 -21.93 12.40
C TYR A 219 21.93 -23.39 12.83
N GLU A 220 22.72 -23.83 13.81
CA GLU A 220 22.82 -25.23 14.24
C GLU A 220 21.95 -25.59 15.47
N LYS A 221 21.39 -24.59 16.15
CA LYS A 221 20.55 -24.84 17.34
C LYS A 221 19.14 -25.30 16.96
N THR A 222 18.42 -25.87 17.93
CA THR A 222 17.06 -26.36 17.71
C THR A 222 16.04 -25.23 17.47
N ILE A 223 14.84 -25.62 17.03
CA ILE A 223 13.75 -24.66 16.82
C ILE A 223 13.26 -24.06 18.14
N GLU A 224 13.29 -24.82 19.23
CA GLU A 224 12.94 -24.34 20.57
C GLU A 224 13.92 -23.25 21.02
N ASP A 225 15.21 -23.43 20.78
CA ASP A 225 16.23 -22.41 21.04
C ASP A 225 16.01 -21.15 20.18
N PHE A 226 15.63 -21.33 18.91
CA PHE A 226 15.31 -20.23 18.02
C PHE A 226 14.11 -19.41 18.52
N VAL A 227 13.03 -20.08 18.92
CA VAL A 227 11.83 -19.44 19.49
C VAL A 227 12.14 -18.73 20.81
N LYS A 228 13.00 -19.31 21.64
CA LYS A 228 13.42 -18.70 22.91
C LYS A 228 14.40 -17.53 22.73
N ASN A 229 14.98 -17.33 21.55
CA ASN A 229 15.88 -16.20 21.33
C ASN A 229 15.10 -14.88 21.23
N LEU A 230 15.40 -13.92 22.11
CA LEU A 230 14.76 -12.59 22.13
C LEU A 230 14.85 -11.85 20.78
N GLY A 231 15.89 -12.14 19.99
CA GLY A 231 16.10 -11.60 18.65
C GLY A 231 15.05 -12.05 17.62
N PHE A 232 14.41 -13.19 17.83
CA PHE A 232 13.42 -13.77 16.89
C PHE A 232 11.97 -13.71 17.37
N ARG A 233 11.74 -13.36 18.64
CA ARG A 233 10.40 -13.16 19.22
C ARG A 233 9.75 -11.87 18.75
N ASN A 234 8.42 -11.91 18.61
CA ASN A 234 7.56 -10.76 18.29
C ASN A 234 8.11 -9.95 17.11
N LEU A 235 8.64 -10.63 16.09
CA LEU A 235 9.41 -9.97 15.03
C LEU A 235 8.54 -8.94 14.31
N GLN A 236 7.28 -9.26 14.03
CA GLN A 236 6.37 -8.41 13.26
C GLN A 236 6.00 -7.16 14.06
N SER A 237 5.65 -7.34 15.33
CA SER A 237 5.30 -6.26 16.27
C SER A 237 6.46 -5.33 16.52
N ARG A 238 7.69 -5.85 16.64
CA ARG A 238 8.89 -5.02 16.75
C ARG A 238 9.13 -4.16 15.51
N HIS A 239 8.89 -4.69 14.30
CA HIS A 239 9.06 -3.90 13.07
C HIS A 239 8.01 -2.79 12.96
N LEU A 240 6.79 -3.03 13.44
CA LEU A 240 5.67 -2.08 13.34
C LEU A 240 5.46 -1.23 14.61
N LYS A 241 6.35 -1.39 15.61
CA LYS A 241 6.23 -0.73 16.92
C LYS A 241 6.06 0.78 16.76
N GLY A 242 5.01 1.29 17.41
CA GLY A 242 4.67 2.72 17.43
C GLY A 242 3.76 3.19 16.30
N LEU A 243 3.46 2.35 15.30
CA LEU A 243 2.48 2.70 14.28
C LEU A 243 1.04 2.47 14.77
N PRO A 244 0.11 3.43 14.58
CA PRO A 244 -1.31 3.16 14.71
C PRO A 244 -1.80 2.34 13.50
N LEU A 245 -1.85 1.01 13.64
CA LEU A 245 -2.10 0.09 12.51
C LEU A 245 -3.37 0.40 11.72
N GLN A 246 -4.42 0.88 12.40
CA GLN A 246 -5.68 1.28 11.77
C GLN A 246 -5.53 2.44 10.77
N LEU A 247 -4.46 3.24 10.91
CA LEU A 247 -4.13 4.34 10.00
C LEU A 247 -3.08 3.96 8.95
N VAL A 248 -2.42 2.80 9.08
CA VAL A 248 -1.47 2.31 8.08
C VAL A 248 -2.21 2.06 6.77
N GLY A 249 -1.64 2.61 5.70
CA GLY A 249 -2.18 2.55 4.34
C GLY A 249 -2.64 1.17 3.93
N PHE A 250 -1.73 0.20 4.04
CA PHE A 250 -2.05 -1.17 3.70
C PHE A 250 -1.27 -2.19 4.55
N ILE A 251 -2.00 -3.20 5.05
CA ILE A 251 -1.42 -4.37 5.74
C ILE A 251 -1.95 -5.61 5.03
N GLY A 252 -1.09 -6.26 4.25
CA GLY A 252 -1.41 -7.52 3.57
C GLY A 252 -1.17 -8.74 4.45
N LEU A 253 -1.80 -9.87 4.11
CA LEU A 253 -1.53 -11.16 4.74
C LEU A 253 -0.83 -12.08 3.74
N THR A 254 0.22 -12.76 4.19
CA THR A 254 0.95 -13.74 3.38
C THR A 254 0.04 -14.87 2.90
N GLU A 255 -0.85 -15.35 3.77
CA GLU A 255 -1.82 -16.41 3.50
C GLU A 255 -2.91 -16.00 2.51
N LYS A 256 -3.08 -14.69 2.29
CA LYS A 256 -4.04 -14.10 1.35
C LYS A 256 -3.33 -13.16 0.39
N TYR A 257 -2.14 -13.54 -0.09
CA TYR A 257 -1.27 -12.66 -0.88
C TYR A 257 -1.99 -12.08 -2.10
N ASP A 258 -2.62 -12.93 -2.90
CA ASP A 258 -3.35 -12.54 -4.10
C ASP A 258 -4.49 -11.55 -3.83
N GLU A 259 -5.29 -11.81 -2.79
CA GLU A 259 -6.35 -10.89 -2.36
C GLU A 259 -5.74 -9.57 -1.88
N SER A 260 -4.61 -9.64 -1.17
CA SER A 260 -3.90 -8.48 -0.66
C SER A 260 -3.36 -7.61 -1.80
N ILE A 261 -2.77 -8.20 -2.85
CA ILE A 261 -2.27 -7.45 -4.01
C ILE A 261 -3.41 -6.78 -4.77
N ARG A 262 -4.53 -7.49 -5.00
CA ARG A 262 -5.70 -6.90 -5.67
C ARG A 262 -6.26 -5.72 -4.89
N LEU A 263 -6.38 -5.85 -3.56
CA LEU A 263 -6.85 -4.75 -2.72
C LEU A 263 -5.86 -3.59 -2.70
N TYR A 264 -4.56 -3.86 -2.62
CA TYR A 264 -3.52 -2.84 -2.65
C TYR A 264 -3.50 -2.07 -3.98
N ASN A 265 -3.66 -2.76 -5.11
CA ASN A 265 -3.75 -2.12 -6.43
C ASN A 265 -4.99 -1.19 -6.50
N SER A 266 -6.15 -1.68 -6.05
CA SER A 266 -7.38 -0.88 -5.98
C SER A 266 -7.19 0.38 -5.11
N TYR A 267 -6.48 0.24 -3.99
CA TYR A 267 -6.21 1.31 -3.04
C TYR A 267 -5.22 2.36 -3.55
N SER A 268 -4.07 1.88 -4.03
CA SER A 268 -2.93 2.73 -4.40
C SER A 268 -3.05 3.30 -5.81
N GLY A 269 -3.92 2.72 -6.65
CA GLY A 269 -3.96 2.98 -8.08
C GLY A 269 -2.80 2.33 -8.84
N PHE A 270 -1.96 1.52 -8.19
CA PHE A 270 -0.91 0.77 -8.86
C PHE A 270 -1.48 -0.50 -9.51
N ASN A 271 -0.69 -1.10 -10.40
CA ASN A 271 -1.04 -2.35 -11.06
C ASN A 271 0.09 -3.38 -10.88
N LEU A 272 0.36 -3.73 -9.63
CA LEU A 272 1.35 -4.75 -9.29
C LEU A 272 0.84 -6.13 -9.72
N GLU A 273 1.71 -6.92 -10.34
CA GLU A 273 1.39 -8.30 -10.70
C GLU A 273 1.25 -9.19 -9.47
N VAL A 274 0.28 -10.11 -9.51
CA VAL A 274 0.22 -11.20 -8.55
C VAL A 274 1.33 -12.19 -8.90
N ARG A 275 2.25 -12.39 -7.95
CA ARG A 275 3.42 -13.26 -8.11
C ARG A 275 3.42 -14.36 -7.06
N GLU A 276 3.52 -15.60 -7.50
CA GLU A 276 3.73 -16.77 -6.64
C GLU A 276 5.23 -17.09 -6.51
N ASP A 277 6.05 -16.11 -6.09
CA ASP A 277 7.47 -16.39 -5.83
C ASP A 277 7.62 -17.13 -4.48
N ASN A 278 8.30 -18.28 -4.48
CA ASN A 278 8.63 -19.09 -3.30
C ASN A 278 7.44 -19.71 -2.56
N ILE A 279 6.50 -20.31 -3.28
CA ILE A 279 5.73 -21.43 -2.69
C ILE A 279 6.76 -22.52 -2.42
N ASN A 280 7.22 -22.64 -1.17
CA ASN A 280 7.96 -23.82 -0.77
C ASN A 280 7.01 -25.01 -1.04
N SER A 281 7.31 -25.81 -2.07
CA SER A 281 6.64 -27.08 -2.39
C SER A 281 6.76 -28.11 -1.27
N HIS A 282 7.58 -27.83 -0.26
CA HIS A 282 7.42 -28.43 1.05
C HIS A 282 6.16 -27.88 1.70
N ASN A 283 5.06 -28.58 1.44
CA ASN A 283 4.08 -28.98 2.44
C ASN A 283 4.80 -29.62 3.65
N SER A 284 5.65 -28.87 4.35
CA SER A 284 6.04 -29.23 5.70
C SER A 284 4.95 -28.72 6.63
N ALA A 285 3.74 -29.24 6.43
CA ALA A 285 3.01 -29.76 7.57
C ALA A 285 3.81 -30.97 8.09
N THR A 286 5.06 -30.74 8.52
CA THR A 286 5.56 -31.48 9.66
C THR A 286 4.55 -31.09 10.72
N GLU A 287 3.74 -32.04 11.18
CA GLU A 287 2.81 -31.80 12.29
C GLU A 287 3.63 -31.11 13.39
N VAL A 288 3.40 -29.82 13.56
CA VAL A 288 4.06 -29.05 14.60
C VAL A 288 3.42 -29.55 15.87
N SER A 289 4.19 -30.18 16.74
CA SER A 289 3.64 -30.72 17.98
C SER A 289 2.90 -29.63 18.76
N ASP A 290 1.91 -30.03 19.54
CA ASP A 290 1.13 -29.08 20.35
C ASP A 290 2.03 -28.30 21.32
N GLU A 291 3.10 -28.93 21.82
CA GLU A 291 4.09 -28.31 22.70
C GLU A 291 4.87 -27.20 21.97
N LEU A 292 5.34 -27.47 20.75
CA LEU A 292 6.07 -26.48 19.96
C LEU A 292 5.14 -25.35 19.50
N SER A 293 3.90 -25.67 19.14
CA SER A 293 2.87 -24.68 18.81
C SER A 293 2.58 -23.76 19.99
N ALA A 294 2.43 -24.31 21.20
CA ALA A 294 2.24 -23.54 22.43
C ALA A 294 3.47 -22.71 22.77
N LEU A 295 4.68 -23.25 22.63
CA LEU A 295 5.95 -22.53 22.85
C LEU A 295 6.07 -21.32 21.91
N ILE A 296 5.77 -21.50 20.63
CA ILE A 296 5.78 -20.39 19.66
C ILE A 296 4.74 -19.33 20.03
N ALA A 297 3.52 -19.75 20.38
CA ALA A 297 2.46 -18.83 20.77
C ALA A 297 2.81 -18.02 22.03
N ASP A 298 3.40 -18.65 23.05
CA ASP A 298 3.79 -17.99 24.30
C ASP A 298 4.89 -16.94 24.08
N HIS A 299 5.85 -17.25 23.21
CA HIS A 299 6.96 -16.33 22.89
C HIS A 299 6.64 -15.29 21.81
N ASN A 300 5.46 -15.37 21.16
CA ASN A 300 5.03 -14.46 20.10
C ASN A 300 3.63 -13.86 20.34
N LYS A 301 3.29 -13.59 21.61
CA LYS A 301 1.97 -13.05 22.01
C LYS A 301 1.61 -11.75 21.31
N GLU A 302 2.56 -10.81 21.19
CA GLU A 302 2.29 -9.53 20.52
C GLU A 302 2.02 -9.74 19.04
N ASP A 303 2.78 -10.63 18.38
CA ASP A 303 2.56 -10.95 16.97
C ASP A 303 1.21 -11.64 16.73
N ASN A 304 0.72 -12.45 17.68
CA ASN A 304 -0.62 -13.04 17.59
C ASN A 304 -1.72 -11.96 17.68
N VAL A 305 -1.59 -11.00 18.59
CA VAL A 305 -2.50 -9.86 18.70
C VAL A 305 -2.47 -9.02 17.42
N LEU A 306 -1.27 -8.64 16.97
CA LEU A 306 -1.07 -7.86 15.74
C LEU A 306 -1.61 -8.57 14.50
N TYR A 307 -1.42 -9.89 14.40
CA TYR A 307 -1.96 -10.66 13.28
C TYR A 307 -3.50 -10.68 13.29
N GLY A 308 -4.13 -10.87 14.45
CA GLY A 308 -5.60 -10.78 14.58
C GLY A 308 -6.14 -9.41 14.16
N GLN A 309 -5.46 -8.34 14.57
CA GLN A 309 -5.75 -6.96 14.16
C GLN A 309 -5.62 -6.76 12.64
N ALA A 310 -4.55 -7.26 12.04
CA ALA A 310 -4.34 -7.20 10.59
C ALA A 310 -5.40 -7.98 9.81
N VAL A 311 -5.82 -9.14 10.30
CA VAL A 311 -6.92 -9.93 9.71
C VAL A 311 -8.23 -9.15 9.73
N SER A 312 -8.56 -8.52 10.87
CA SER A 312 -9.75 -7.68 11.02
C SER A 312 -9.75 -6.53 9.99
N LEU A 313 -8.64 -5.79 9.92
CA LEU A 313 -8.47 -4.68 8.96
C LEU A 313 -8.59 -5.15 7.51
N LEU A 314 -7.92 -6.24 7.12
CA LEU A 314 -7.96 -6.74 5.75
C LEU A 314 -9.39 -7.17 5.37
N ASN A 315 -10.08 -7.91 6.23
CA ASN A 315 -11.43 -8.37 5.95
C ASN A 315 -12.42 -7.20 5.80
N GLU A 316 -12.34 -6.19 6.67
CA GLU A 316 -13.19 -5.01 6.58
C GLU A 316 -12.93 -4.22 5.29
N ARG A 317 -11.66 -3.92 4.99
CA ARG A 317 -11.27 -3.15 3.80
C ARG A 317 -11.59 -3.91 2.51
N SER A 318 -11.37 -5.23 2.48
CA SER A 318 -11.81 -6.09 1.37
C SER A 318 -13.32 -6.04 1.15
N ARG A 319 -14.12 -6.04 2.22
CA ARG A 319 -15.58 -5.95 2.12
C ARG A 319 -16.03 -4.63 1.52
N LEU A 320 -15.48 -3.51 1.99
CA LEU A 320 -15.78 -2.16 1.48
C LEU A 320 -15.35 -2.01 0.01
N ALA A 321 -14.15 -2.46 -0.34
CA ALA A 321 -13.69 -2.42 -1.72
C ALA A 321 -14.57 -3.25 -2.67
N LYS A 322 -15.04 -4.43 -2.23
CA LYS A 322 -15.97 -5.26 -3.02
C LYS A 322 -17.34 -4.60 -3.22
N SER A 323 -17.79 -3.75 -2.30
CA SER A 323 -19.00 -2.94 -2.47
C SER A 323 -18.77 -1.63 -3.25
N GLY A 324 -17.56 -1.41 -3.79
CA GLY A 324 -17.19 -0.19 -4.50
C GLY A 324 -17.09 1.03 -3.59
N GLN A 325 -16.91 0.83 -2.29
CA GLN A 325 -16.77 1.89 -1.29
C GLN A 325 -15.31 2.02 -0.85
N ASP A 326 -14.90 3.26 -0.61
CA ASP A 326 -13.64 3.56 0.07
C ASP A 326 -13.74 3.16 1.55
N TRP A 327 -12.59 2.93 2.19
CA TRP A 327 -12.55 2.80 3.64
C TRP A 327 -12.11 4.10 4.32
N CYS A 328 -12.53 4.24 5.57
CA CYS A 328 -12.13 5.26 6.50
C CYS A 328 -10.98 4.74 7.38
N PHE A 329 -9.89 5.50 7.44
CA PHE A 329 -8.84 5.30 8.42
C PHE A 329 -9.30 5.86 9.76
N SER A 330 -9.59 4.98 10.71
CA SER A 330 -10.29 5.39 11.92
C SER A 330 -10.06 4.48 13.11
N PHE A 331 -10.23 5.06 14.30
CA PHE A 331 -10.33 4.34 15.57
C PHE A 331 -10.97 5.22 16.64
N ILE A 332 -11.50 4.58 17.68
CA ILE A 332 -11.93 5.21 18.94
C ILE A 332 -10.75 5.16 19.91
N ASP A 333 -10.26 6.31 20.37
CA ASP A 333 -9.18 6.38 21.37
C ASP A 333 -9.71 6.42 22.81
N ARG A 334 -10.92 6.91 23.02
CA ARG A 334 -11.60 6.93 24.31
C ARG A 334 -13.10 6.68 24.15
N LEU A 335 -13.64 5.79 24.97
CA LEU A 335 -15.06 5.54 25.11
C LEU A 335 -15.35 5.22 26.57
N ASP A 336 -15.94 6.19 27.27
CA ASP A 336 -16.29 6.14 28.69
C ASP A 336 -17.69 6.75 28.91
N GLU A 337 -18.15 6.87 30.16
CA GLU A 337 -19.47 7.45 30.47
C GLU A 337 -19.65 8.91 30.05
N ASN A 338 -18.57 9.64 29.76
CA ASN A 338 -18.61 11.07 29.46
C ASN A 338 -18.54 11.37 27.97
N ALA A 339 -17.79 10.58 27.20
CA ALA A 339 -17.59 10.85 25.78
C ALA A 339 -17.11 9.64 24.98
N VAL A 340 -17.38 9.71 23.68
CA VAL A 340 -16.67 8.95 22.66
C VAL A 340 -15.80 9.88 21.83
N THR A 341 -14.50 9.59 21.79
CA THR A 341 -13.53 10.34 21.00
C THR A 341 -12.72 9.42 20.12
N GLY A 342 -12.24 9.97 19.01
CA GLY A 342 -11.42 9.18 18.11
C GLY A 342 -10.92 9.97 16.92
N VAL A 343 -10.61 9.24 15.85
CA VAL A 343 -10.05 9.75 14.61
C VAL A 343 -10.77 9.11 13.43
N ALA A 344 -11.02 9.89 12.39
CA ALA A 344 -11.58 9.41 11.13
C ALA A 344 -11.17 10.31 9.96
N TYR A 345 -10.66 9.71 8.89
CA TYR A 345 -10.48 10.36 7.59
C TYR A 345 -10.63 9.35 6.45
N MET A 346 -11.20 9.78 5.32
CA MET A 346 -11.41 8.90 4.17
C MET A 346 -10.11 8.62 3.43
N GLN A 347 -10.08 7.47 2.74
CA GLN A 347 -9.02 7.13 1.80
C GLN A 347 -8.96 8.10 0.60
N SER A 348 -10.10 8.46 0.03
CA SER A 348 -10.18 9.07 -1.31
C SER A 348 -10.18 10.59 -1.34
N ASP A 349 -10.50 11.25 -0.22
CA ASP A 349 -10.46 12.69 -0.12
C ASP A 349 -10.09 13.16 1.29
N ASN A 350 -9.84 14.47 1.39
CA ASN A 350 -9.48 15.12 2.64
C ASN A 350 -10.67 15.87 3.26
N LYS A 351 -11.92 15.56 2.90
CA LYS A 351 -13.06 16.23 3.55
C LYS A 351 -13.23 15.68 4.98
N PRO A 352 -13.68 16.52 5.93
CA PRO A 352 -14.06 16.04 7.25
C PRO A 352 -15.10 14.92 7.16
N VAL A 353 -14.93 13.87 7.94
CA VAL A 353 -15.80 12.68 7.89
C VAL A 353 -17.00 12.86 8.78
N SER A 354 -18.21 12.69 8.23
CA SER A 354 -19.44 12.59 9.02
C SER A 354 -19.56 11.22 9.66
N LEU A 355 -19.88 11.21 10.96
CA LEU A 355 -20.02 10.03 11.78
C LEU A 355 -21.41 9.99 12.41
N VAL A 356 -21.98 8.79 12.49
CA VAL A 356 -23.25 8.49 13.15
C VAL A 356 -22.93 7.80 14.47
N ILE A 357 -23.46 8.34 15.56
CA ILE A 357 -23.36 7.74 16.90
C ILE A 357 -24.65 6.96 17.16
N LYS A 358 -24.51 5.69 17.54
CA LYS A 358 -25.65 4.81 17.84
C LYS A 358 -25.54 4.24 19.25
N HIS A 359 -26.70 4.00 19.86
CA HIS A 359 -26.85 3.26 21.12
C HIS A 359 -27.82 2.09 20.89
N GLY A 360 -27.37 0.85 21.08
CA GLY A 360 -28.20 -0.34 20.80
C GLY A 360 -28.71 -0.40 19.35
N GLY A 361 -27.93 0.11 18.40
CA GLY A 361 -28.28 0.19 16.97
C GLY A 361 -29.16 1.37 16.57
N VAL A 362 -29.68 2.15 17.52
CA VAL A 362 -30.50 3.34 17.25
C VAL A 362 -29.60 4.56 17.16
N VAL A 363 -29.78 5.39 16.12
CA VAL A 363 -29.05 6.65 15.95
C VAL A 363 -29.44 7.63 17.06
N ILE A 364 -28.45 8.06 17.83
CA ILE A 364 -28.64 9.04 18.91
C ILE A 364 -28.11 10.43 18.53
N ASP A 365 -27.07 10.51 17.69
CA ASP A 365 -26.54 11.78 17.19
C ASP A 365 -25.61 11.60 15.97
N ARG A 366 -25.08 12.71 15.46
CA ARG A 366 -24.04 12.79 14.43
C ARG A 366 -22.95 13.76 14.83
N CYS A 367 -21.73 13.50 14.40
CA CYS A 367 -20.62 14.45 14.54
C CYS A 367 -19.73 14.44 13.31
N VAL A 368 -18.77 15.37 13.26
CA VAL A 368 -17.82 15.48 12.15
C VAL A 368 -16.39 15.37 12.70
N ALA A 369 -15.54 14.63 11.99
CA ALA A 369 -14.13 14.49 12.32
C ALA A 369 -13.31 15.68 11.80
N ASN A 370 -13.35 16.80 12.51
CA ASN A 370 -12.63 18.04 12.21
C ASN A 370 -11.81 18.60 13.38
N GLY A 371 -11.68 17.86 14.48
CA GLY A 371 -10.88 18.22 15.65
C GLY A 371 -9.39 17.97 15.44
N PHE A 372 -8.53 18.77 16.07
CA PHE A 372 -7.08 18.65 15.92
C PHE A 372 -6.49 17.47 16.72
N ARG A 373 -5.58 16.73 16.08
CA ARG A 373 -4.85 15.59 16.66
C ARG A 373 -3.33 15.79 16.51
N PRO A 374 -2.69 16.54 17.41
CA PRO A 374 -1.27 16.91 17.28
C PRO A 374 -0.35 15.70 17.19
N GLY A 375 -0.59 14.65 17.99
CA GLY A 375 0.21 13.43 17.99
C GLY A 375 0.14 12.63 16.69
N LEU A 376 -0.79 12.93 15.79
CA LEU A 376 -0.91 12.29 14.48
C LEU A 376 -0.32 13.12 13.33
N VAL A 377 0.04 14.37 13.56
CA VAL A 377 0.68 15.22 12.54
C VAL A 377 2.00 14.61 12.07
N GLN A 378 2.76 13.99 12.98
CA GLN A 378 4.00 13.28 12.67
C GLN A 378 3.81 12.08 11.73
N PHE A 379 2.57 11.64 11.50
CA PHE A 379 2.23 10.54 10.59
C PHE A 379 1.66 11.04 9.27
N GLY A 380 1.73 12.35 8.99
CA GLY A 380 1.24 12.92 7.73
C GLY A 380 -0.24 12.63 7.47
N VAL A 381 -1.06 12.56 8.51
CA VAL A 381 -2.52 12.49 8.37
C VAL A 381 -3.04 13.72 7.63
N PRO A 382 -4.17 13.64 6.90
CA PRO A 382 -4.67 14.75 6.10
C PRO A 382 -5.10 15.95 6.97
N ASN A 383 -5.47 17.03 6.29
CA ASN A 383 -5.99 18.25 6.92
C ASN A 383 -5.09 18.82 8.02
N LYS A 384 -3.77 18.69 7.90
CA LYS A 384 -2.81 19.18 8.91
C LYS A 384 -3.13 18.67 10.33
N GLY A 385 -3.71 17.46 10.46
CA GLY A 385 -4.07 16.88 11.76
C GLY A 385 -5.51 17.13 12.22
N PHE A 386 -6.33 17.87 11.46
CA PHE A 386 -7.76 18.07 11.78
C PHE A 386 -8.60 16.87 11.30
N VAL A 387 -8.48 15.76 12.02
CA VAL A 387 -9.09 14.44 11.72
C VAL A 387 -9.76 13.79 12.93
N GLY A 388 -9.78 14.47 14.07
CA GLY A 388 -10.34 13.99 15.32
C GLY A 388 -11.85 14.25 15.43
N PHE A 389 -12.55 13.42 16.18
CA PHE A 389 -13.93 13.71 16.60
C PHE A 389 -14.06 13.56 18.11
N SER A 390 -15.07 14.22 18.66
CA SER A 390 -15.46 14.10 20.06
C SER A 390 -16.95 14.30 20.17
N PHE A 391 -17.63 13.34 20.81
CA PHE A 391 -19.04 13.42 21.11
C PHE A 391 -19.24 13.22 22.61
N PRO A 392 -19.74 14.24 23.33
CA PRO A 392 -20.18 14.08 24.71
C PRO A 392 -21.32 13.07 24.79
N LEU A 393 -21.23 12.09 25.69
CA LEU A 393 -22.26 11.08 25.91
C LEU A 393 -23.20 11.55 27.04
N PRO A 394 -24.50 11.75 26.75
CA PRO A 394 -25.49 12.01 27.79
C PRO A 394 -25.58 10.85 28.79
N ALA A 395 -25.69 11.15 30.09
CA ALA A 395 -25.70 10.18 31.19
C ALA A 395 -26.77 9.05 31.10
N ARG A 396 -27.76 9.20 30.21
CA ARG A 396 -28.80 8.20 29.97
C ARG A 396 -28.37 7.05 29.07
N PHE A 397 -27.22 7.14 28.41
CA PHE A 397 -26.73 6.11 27.48
C PHE A 397 -25.60 5.31 28.11
N ASP A 398 -25.65 3.98 27.97
CA ASP A 398 -24.56 3.11 28.40
C ASP A 398 -23.48 3.11 27.33
N HIS A 399 -22.26 3.52 27.70
CA HIS A 399 -21.12 3.58 26.79
C HIS A 399 -20.74 2.20 26.19
N ARG A 400 -21.16 1.10 26.82
CA ARG A 400 -20.93 -0.27 26.33
C ARG A 400 -21.75 -0.61 25.09
N ASP A 401 -22.89 0.05 24.91
CA ASP A 401 -23.79 -0.14 23.78
C ASP A 401 -23.60 0.93 22.69
N ILE A 402 -22.57 1.77 22.82
CA ILE A 402 -22.23 2.80 21.85
C ILE A 402 -21.44 2.21 20.68
N SER A 403 -21.91 2.49 19.47
CA SER A 403 -21.14 2.30 18.24
C SER A 403 -21.02 3.62 17.47
N VAL A 404 -19.92 3.76 16.75
CA VAL A 404 -19.66 4.90 15.86
C VAL A 404 -19.49 4.36 14.45
N GLU A 405 -20.24 4.92 13.51
CA GLU A 405 -20.23 4.51 12.11
C GLU A 405 -19.90 5.68 11.20
N VAL A 406 -19.17 5.40 10.13
CA VAL A 406 -18.97 6.35 9.03
C VAL A 406 -20.29 6.48 8.27
N GLU A 407 -20.85 7.68 8.20
CA GLU A 407 -22.18 7.91 7.61
C GLU A 407 -22.26 7.46 6.15
N LEU A 408 -21.17 7.69 5.39
CA LEU A 408 -21.11 7.39 3.96
C LEU A 408 -21.01 5.89 3.65
N THR A 409 -20.31 5.12 4.48
CA THR A 409 -19.92 3.73 4.15
C THR A 409 -20.53 2.69 5.08
N GLY A 410 -21.08 3.12 6.22
CA GLY A 410 -21.52 2.23 7.29
C GLY A 410 -20.36 1.48 7.96
N GLN A 411 -19.10 1.89 7.75
CA GLN A 411 -17.95 1.30 8.42
C GLN A 411 -18.02 1.59 9.92
N ILE A 412 -17.97 0.55 10.75
CA ILE A 412 -17.99 0.67 12.21
C ILE A 412 -16.58 0.91 12.70
N LEU A 413 -16.38 1.98 13.48
CA LEU A 413 -15.09 2.30 14.07
C LEU A 413 -14.74 1.29 15.16
N GLN A 414 -13.52 0.78 15.12
CA GLN A 414 -12.96 -0.09 16.15
C GLN A 414 -12.27 0.72 17.24
N ARG A 415 -12.16 0.16 18.46
CA ARG A 415 -11.27 0.73 19.48
C ARG A 415 -9.83 0.70 18.99
N LYS A 416 -9.05 1.69 19.38
CA LYS A 416 -7.61 1.74 19.10
C LYS A 416 -6.95 0.47 19.64
N PHE A 417 -6.11 -0.13 18.80
CA PHE A 417 -5.36 -1.34 19.09
C PHE A 417 -4.34 -1.21 20.21
#